data_AF-A0A7W9BKL6-F1
#
_entry.id   AF-A0A7W9BKL6-F1
#
_cell.length_a   1.000
_cell.length_b   1.000
_cell.length_c   1.000
_cell.angle_alpha   90.00
_cell.angle_beta   90.00
_cell.angle_gamma   90.00
#
_symmetry.space_group_name_H-M   'P 1'
#
loop_
_entity.id
_entity.type
_entity.pdbx_description
1 polymer ?
#
loop_
_entity_poly.entity_id
_entity_poly.type
_entity_poly.pdbx_seq_one_letter_code
_entity_poly.pdbx_strand_id
1 'polypeptide(L)'
;MAKIRRTSPWSGLVHERDIDVDPLAFENWKFYWDLGDASINPLQGAFPQLNRGDREFLFSGITPEEWVLDVINAERAETRRLGPITDPNDFSDEIWESLYGII
;
A
#
# COMPACT_ATOMS: atom_id res chain seq x y z
N MET A 1 -5.44 -1.58 -17.13
CA MET A 1 -5.57 -2.32 -15.86
C MET A 1 -4.66 -3.53 -15.84
N ALA A 2 -3.68 -3.53 -14.93
CA ALA A 2 -2.79 -4.64 -14.64
C ALA A 2 -3.04 -5.14 -13.22
N LYS A 3 -3.07 -6.47 -13.05
CA LYS A 3 -3.21 -7.11 -11.76
C LYS A 3 -1.83 -7.28 -11.12
N ILE A 4 -1.55 -6.50 -10.10
CA ILE A 4 -0.24 -6.48 -9.44
C ILE A 4 -0.32 -7.25 -8.13
N ARG A 5 0.62 -8.17 -7.94
CA ARG A 5 0.79 -8.94 -6.71
C ARG A 5 2.09 -8.54 -6.02
N ARG A 6 2.03 -8.22 -4.74
CA ARG A 6 3.19 -7.86 -3.93
C ARG A 6 3.07 -8.47 -2.53
N THR A 7 4.21 -8.81 -1.95
CA THR A 7 4.28 -9.20 -0.54
C THR A 7 4.57 -7.97 0.29
N SER A 8 3.72 -7.68 1.27
CA SER A 8 3.95 -6.59 2.20
C SER A 8 5.12 -6.91 3.13
N PRO A 9 6.13 -6.04 3.26
CA PRO A 9 7.21 -6.21 4.22
C PRO A 9 6.75 -6.00 5.67
N TRP A 10 5.56 -5.44 5.91
CA TRP A 10 5.03 -5.22 7.26
C TRP A 10 4.33 -6.46 7.81
N SER A 11 3.36 -6.99 7.07
CA SER A 11 2.57 -8.15 7.53
C SER A 11 3.12 -9.49 7.02
N GLY A 12 3.94 -9.49 5.96
CA GLY A 12 4.31 -10.69 5.23
C GLY A 12 3.20 -11.26 4.34
N LEU A 13 2.02 -10.63 4.29
CA LEU A 13 0.90 -11.06 3.47
C LEU A 13 1.12 -10.73 1.98
N VAL A 14 0.59 -11.59 1.11
CA VAL A 14 0.56 -11.35 -0.33
C VAL A 14 -0.75 -10.66 -0.66
N HIS A 15 -0.64 -9.44 -1.17
CA HIS A 15 -1.75 -8.62 -1.59
C HIS A 15 -1.83 -8.56 -3.10
N GLU A 16 -3.03 -8.32 -3.61
CA GLU A 16 -3.32 -8.20 -5.02
C GLU A 16 -4.20 -6.98 -5.25
N ARG A 17 -3.81 -6.10 -6.18
CA ARG A 17 -4.61 -4.95 -6.60
C ARG A 17 -4.66 -4.86 -8.12
N ASP A 18 -5.83 -4.48 -8.61
CA ASP A 18 -5.98 -4.01 -9.98
C ASP A 18 -5.59 -2.54 -10.04
N ILE A 19 -4.50 -2.25 -10.75
CA ILE A 19 -3.99 -0.88 -10.90
C ILE A 19 -4.04 -0.50 -12.37
N ASP A 20 -4.59 0.68 -12.64
CA ASP A 20 -4.68 1.18 -14.01
C ASP A 20 -3.36 1.82 -14.47
N VAL A 21 -2.42 0.95 -14.81
CA VAL A 21 -1.15 1.31 -15.46
C VAL A 21 -1.12 0.81 -16.89
N ASP A 22 -0.45 1.57 -17.74
CA ASP A 22 -0.02 1.08 -19.05
C ASP A 22 1.02 -0.04 -18.85
N PRO A 23 0.84 -1.23 -19.48
CA PRO A 23 1.73 -2.36 -19.29
C PRO A 23 3.19 -2.07 -19.66
N LEU A 24 3.43 -1.30 -20.72
CA LEU A 24 4.80 -0.98 -21.16
C LEU A 24 5.48 -0.01 -20.19
N ALA A 25 4.74 0.98 -19.69
CA ALA A 25 5.23 1.87 -18.63
C ALA A 25 5.56 1.08 -17.35
N PHE A 26 4.74 0.09 -16.99
CA PHE A 26 4.99 -0.82 -15.87
C PHE A 26 6.27 -1.65 -16.04
N GLU A 27 6.45 -2.28 -17.20
CA GLU A 27 7.65 -3.05 -17.50
C GLU A 27 8.91 -2.19 -17.47
N ASN A 28 8.86 -0.99 -18.06
CA ASN A 28 9.98 -0.05 -18.05
C ASN A 28 10.32 0.41 -16.62
N TRP A 29 9.33 0.78 -15.82
CA TRP A 29 9.55 1.13 -14.41
C TRP A 29 10.17 -0.04 -13.64
N LYS A 30 9.61 -1.25 -13.79
CA LYS A 30 10.09 -2.46 -13.12
C LYS A 30 11.53 -2.79 -13.49
N PHE A 31 11.90 -2.62 -14.76
CA PHE A 31 13.27 -2.84 -15.22
C PHE A 31 14.28 -1.95 -14.49
N TYR A 32 14.05 -0.64 -14.41
CA TYR A 32 14.94 0.27 -13.69
C TYR A 32 14.91 0.06 -12.17
N TRP A 33 13.74 -0.28 -11.64
CA TRP A 33 13.58 -0.65 -10.23
C TRP A 33 14.45 -1.86 -9.86
N ASP A 34 14.41 -2.94 -10.64
CA ASP A 34 15.17 -4.16 -10.39
C ASP A 34 16.68 -3.96 -10.54
N LEU A 35 17.10 -2.96 -11.33
CA LEU A 35 18.50 -2.53 -11.43
C LEU A 35 18.98 -1.70 -10.23
N GLY A 36 18.07 -1.34 -9.31
CA GLY A 36 18.37 -0.50 -8.15
C GLY A 36 18.54 0.98 -8.49
N ASP A 37 18.15 1.41 -9.70
CA ASP A 37 18.25 2.80 -10.14
C ASP A 37 16.86 3.45 -10.25
N ALA A 38 16.28 3.68 -9.07
CA ALA A 38 15.01 4.39 -8.94
C ALA A 38 15.09 5.88 -9.33
N SER A 39 16.29 6.40 -9.64
CA SER A 39 16.48 7.80 -10.03
C SER A 39 16.19 8.07 -11.50
N ILE A 40 16.39 7.06 -12.36
CA ILE A 40 16.14 7.17 -13.81
C ILE A 40 14.64 7.20 -14.12
N ASN A 41 13.85 6.38 -13.43
CA ASN A 41 12.42 6.30 -13.65
C ASN A 41 11.66 6.25 -12.31
N PRO A 42 11.62 7.36 -11.57
CA PRO A 42 10.97 7.40 -10.26
C PRO A 42 9.47 7.13 -10.40
N LEU A 43 8.88 6.45 -9.42
CA LEU A 43 7.50 5.98 -9.49
C LEU A 43 6.48 7.10 -9.76
N GLN A 44 6.67 8.28 -9.17
CA GLN A 44 5.83 9.46 -9.39
C GLN A 44 5.98 10.05 -10.80
N GLY A 45 7.12 9.83 -11.45
CA GLY A 45 7.35 10.22 -12.84
C GLY A 45 6.79 9.19 -13.83
N ALA A 46 6.93 7.90 -13.50
CA ALA A 46 6.40 6.79 -14.30
C ALA A 46 4.87 6.74 -14.28
N PHE A 47 4.24 7.02 -13.13
CA PHE A 47 2.79 6.93 -12.93
C PHE A 47 2.21 8.15 -12.20
N PRO A 48 2.22 9.34 -12.83
CA PRO A 48 1.72 10.56 -12.21
C PRO A 48 0.20 10.53 -11.93
N GLN A 49 -0.55 9.72 -12.69
CA GLN A 49 -2.00 9.56 -12.56
C GLN A 49 -2.41 8.72 -11.35
N LEU A 50 -1.50 7.91 -10.79
CA LEU A 50 -1.83 7.06 -9.67
C LEU A 50 -1.96 7.88 -8.39
N ASN A 51 -2.93 7.51 -7.56
CA ASN A 51 -3.05 8.07 -6.22
C ASN A 51 -1.88 7.60 -5.33
N ARG A 52 -1.78 8.17 -4.13
CA ARG A 52 -0.70 7.86 -3.19
C ARG A 52 -0.71 6.38 -2.77
N GLY A 53 -1.89 5.79 -2.54
CA GLY A 53 -2.03 4.40 -2.10
C GLY A 53 -1.59 3.40 -3.15
N ASP A 54 -1.95 3.60 -4.41
CA ASP A 54 -1.50 2.76 -5.52
C ASP A 54 -0.01 2.88 -5.76
N ARG A 55 0.55 4.09 -5.63
CA ARG A 55 2.01 4.27 -5.70
C ARG A 55 2.71 3.55 -4.56
N GLU A 56 2.23 3.69 -3.34
CA GLU A 56 2.82 2.98 -2.20
C GLU A 56 2.75 1.46 -2.40
N PHE A 57 1.59 0.95 -2.81
CA PHE A 57 1.42 -0.47 -3.11
C PHE A 57 2.37 -0.97 -4.20
N LEU A 58 2.51 -0.21 -5.30
CA LEU A 58 3.47 -0.55 -6.34
C LEU A 58 4.90 -0.56 -5.81
N PHE A 59 5.27 0.40 -4.96
CA PHE A 59 6.62 0.53 -4.40
C PHE A 59 6.96 -0.59 -3.41
N SER A 60 6.17 -0.72 -2.34
CA SER A 60 6.49 -1.57 -1.19
C SER A 60 5.65 -2.84 -1.10
N GLY A 61 4.49 -2.88 -1.77
CA GLY A 61 3.50 -3.93 -1.55
C GLY A 61 2.60 -3.70 -0.34
N ILE A 62 2.80 -2.57 0.35
CA ILE A 62 2.01 -2.19 1.49
C ILE A 62 0.69 -1.59 1.00
N THR A 63 -0.43 -2.06 1.53
CA THR A 63 -1.74 -1.49 1.21
C THR A 63 -2.09 -0.32 2.12
N PRO A 64 -3.00 0.59 1.71
CA PRO A 64 -3.52 1.65 2.59
C PRO A 64 -4.06 1.09 3.92
N GLU A 65 -4.69 -0.08 3.87
CA GLU A 65 -5.27 -0.75 5.03
C GLU A 65 -4.20 -1.21 6.03
N GLU A 66 -3.02 -1.60 5.54
CA GLU A 66 -1.90 -1.94 6.42
C GLU A 66 -1.28 -0.72 7.12
N TRP A 67 -1.29 0.45 6.47
CA TRP A 67 -0.89 1.71 7.11
C TRP A 67 -1.80 2.04 8.30
N VAL A 68 -3.08 1.76 8.16
CA VAL A 68 -4.06 2.00 9.23
C VAL A 68 -3.84 1.07 10.40
N LEU A 69 -3.62 -0.22 10.13
CA LEU A 69 -3.29 -1.19 11.15
C LEU A 69 -2.07 -0.74 11.96
N ASP A 70 -1.01 -0.28 11.31
CA ASP A 70 0.20 0.16 12.01
C ASP A 70 -0.06 1.38 12.90
N VAL A 71 -0.77 2.40 12.40
CA VAL A 71 -1.13 3.59 13.18
C VAL A 71 -1.99 3.23 14.38
N ILE A 72 -3.04 2.41 14.18
CA ILE A 72 -3.93 1.98 15.25
C ILE A 72 -3.17 1.13 16.27
N ASN A 73 -2.29 0.25 15.82
CA ASN A 73 -1.47 -0.57 16.70
C ASN A 73 -0.51 0.28 17.53
N ALA A 74 0.07 1.32 16.95
CA ALA A 74 0.89 2.28 17.66
C ALA A 74 0.08 3.02 18.75
N GLU A 75 -1.12 3.49 18.42
CA GLU A 75 -2.02 4.13 19.40
C GLU A 75 -2.51 3.18 20.50
N ARG A 76 -2.79 1.92 20.15
CA ARG A 76 -3.21 0.86 21.10
C ARG A 76 -2.07 0.44 22.02
N ALA A 77 -0.85 0.36 21.49
CA ALA A 77 0.34 0.09 22.28
C ALA A 77 0.59 1.21 23.30
N GLU A 78 0.40 2.47 22.88
CA GLU A 78 0.49 3.62 23.78
C GLU A 78 -0.61 3.58 24.86
N THR A 79 -1.84 3.21 24.49
CA THR A 79 -2.98 3.12 25.44
C THR A 79 -3.03 1.81 26.25
N ARG A 80 -2.11 0.86 26.02
CA ARG A 80 -1.85 -0.41 26.76
C ARG A 80 -3.03 -1.37 26.96
N ARG A 81 -4.20 -1.16 26.36
CA ARG A 81 -5.40 -1.97 26.64
C ARG A 81 -5.62 -3.17 25.73
N LEU A 82 -5.09 -3.16 24.51
CA LEU A 82 -5.41 -4.18 23.48
C LEU A 82 -4.15 -4.53 22.68
N GLY A 83 -4.04 -5.79 22.26
CA GLY A 83 -2.94 -6.28 21.41
C GLY A 83 -3.02 -5.75 19.96
N PRO A 84 -2.02 -6.07 19.13
CA PRO A 84 -1.97 -5.63 17.73
C PRO A 84 -3.08 -6.27 16.91
N ILE A 85 -3.66 -5.48 16.01
CA ILE A 85 -4.60 -5.88 14.96
C ILE A 85 -3.78 -6.29 13.75
N THR A 86 -4.08 -7.47 13.19
CA THR A 86 -3.33 -8.07 12.08
C THR A 86 -4.16 -8.23 10.81
N ASP A 87 -5.48 -8.03 10.87
CA ASP A 87 -6.40 -8.11 9.75
C ASP A 87 -7.21 -6.81 9.65
N PRO A 88 -7.20 -6.10 8.50
CA PRO A 88 -8.02 -4.90 8.32
C PRO A 88 -9.53 -5.17 8.39
N ASN A 89 -9.99 -6.40 8.19
CA ASN A 89 -11.40 -6.75 8.32
C ASN A 89 -11.86 -6.85 9.78
N ASP A 90 -10.94 -6.80 10.75
CA ASP A 90 -11.28 -6.73 12.17
C ASP A 90 -11.73 -5.31 12.61
N PHE A 91 -11.71 -4.33 11.71
CA PHE A 91 -12.17 -2.97 12.00
C PHE A 91 -13.70 -2.84 11.88
N SER A 92 -14.29 -1.98 12.73
CA SER A 92 -15.67 -1.52 12.52
C SER A 92 -15.74 -0.46 11.41
N ASP A 93 -16.88 -0.36 10.74
CA ASP A 93 -17.12 0.64 9.69
C ASP A 93 -16.88 2.08 10.18
N GLU A 94 -17.19 2.37 11.45
CA GLU A 94 -16.92 3.67 12.10
C GLU A 94 -15.43 4.04 12.12
N ILE A 95 -14.51 3.05 12.21
CA ILE A 95 -13.06 3.29 12.19
C ILE A 95 -12.62 3.68 10.78
N TRP A 96 -13.15 3.00 9.75
CA TRP A 96 -12.89 3.35 8.36
C TRP A 96 -13.39 4.76 8.02
N GLU A 97 -14.61 5.09 8.45
CA GLU A 97 -15.20 6.42 8.27
C GLU A 97 -14.39 7.51 8.97
N SER A 98 -13.94 7.28 10.21
CA SER A 98 -13.16 8.26 10.96
C SER A 98 -11.78 8.53 10.34
N LEU A 99 -11.15 7.53 9.73
CA LEU A 99 -9.78 7.64 9.21
C LEU A 99 -9.72 8.13 7.77
N TYR A 100 -10.73 7.81 6.97
CA TYR A 100 -10.73 8.14 5.54
C TYR A 100 -11.88 9.03 5.09
N GLY A 101 -12.89 9.26 5.93
CA GLY A 101 -14.08 10.03 5.56
C GLY A 101 -14.85 9.44 4.37
N ILE A 102 -14.77 8.12 4.15
CA ILE A 102 -15.40 7.42 3.03
C ILE A 102 -16.78 6.93 3.47
N ILE A 103 -17.82 7.33 2.71
CA ILE A 103 -19.18 6.76 2.68
C ILE A 103 -19.38 6.16 1.29
#